data_AF-A0A967CYM0-F1
#
_entry.id   AF-A0A967CYM0-F1
#
_cell.length_a   1.000
_cell.length_b   1.000
_cell.length_c   1.000
_cell.angle_alpha   90.00
_cell.angle_beta   90.00
_cell.angle_gamma   90.00
#
_symmetry.space_group_name_H-M   'P 1'
#
loop_
_entity.id
_entity.type
_entity.pdbx_description
1 polymer ?
#
loop_
_entity_poly.entity_id
_entity_poly.type
_entity_poly.pdbx_seq_one_letter_code
_entity_poly.pdbx_strand_id
1 'polypeptide(L)'
;LFFTAFVAPDMWNPIANFGLNGACDKAWQGWPCDAKLEELRNEFARSTDEGAKKKIAENLQVRGFEIGTHAPVGEYVAPAAVRKGIKGLVIGPGDFYWGIRKD
;
A
#
# COMPACT_ATOMS: atom_id res chain seq x y z
N LEU A 1 -9.18 5.04 14.84
CA LEU A 1 -9.39 5.60 13.50
C LEU A 1 -9.53 4.41 12.56
N PHE A 2 -10.70 4.21 11.94
CA PHE A 2 -10.91 3.15 10.94
C PHE A 2 -10.70 3.80 9.58
N PHE A 3 -9.60 3.46 8.90
CA PHE A 3 -9.29 4.01 7.59
C PHE A 3 -10.11 3.27 6.54
N THR A 4 -10.97 3.98 5.82
CA THR A 4 -11.80 3.40 4.75
C THR A 4 -11.05 3.29 3.42
N ALA A 5 -9.85 3.86 3.33
CA ALA A 5 -8.97 3.82 2.16
C ALA A 5 -7.50 3.99 2.59
N PHE A 6 -6.59 3.58 1.71
CA PHE A 6 -5.14 3.71 1.86
C PHE A 6 -4.60 4.59 0.75
N VAL A 7 -3.46 5.24 1.00
CA VAL A 7 -2.78 5.99 -0.06
C VAL A 7 -1.88 5.05 -0.86
N ALA A 8 -1.59 5.40 -2.11
CA ALA A 8 -0.78 4.54 -3.00
C ALA A 8 0.54 4.03 -2.37
N PRO A 9 1.30 4.82 -1.58
CA PRO A 9 2.52 4.36 -0.94
C PRO A 9 2.34 3.23 0.07
N ASP A 10 1.16 3.10 0.65
CA ASP A 10 0.85 2.03 1.59
C ASP A 10 0.66 0.68 0.86
N MET A 11 0.30 0.70 -0.44
CA MET A 11 -0.14 -0.48 -1.17
C MET A 11 0.81 -0.93 -2.30
N TRP A 12 1.59 -0.02 -2.87
CA TRP A 12 2.41 -0.26 -4.07
C TRP A 12 3.61 -1.22 -3.88
N ASN A 13 4.00 -1.50 -2.64
CA ASN A 13 5.14 -2.34 -2.30
C ASN A 13 4.64 -3.53 -1.47
N PRO A 14 4.87 -4.78 -1.90
CA PRO A 14 4.40 -5.97 -1.17
C PRO A 14 4.87 -6.08 0.29
N ILE A 15 5.96 -5.41 0.65
CA ILE A 15 6.46 -5.38 2.03
C ILE A 15 5.64 -4.43 2.89
N ALA A 16 5.31 -3.25 2.38
CA ALA A 16 4.54 -2.22 3.07
C ALA A 16 3.02 -2.51 3.04
N ASN A 17 2.55 -3.23 2.02
CA ASN A 17 1.14 -3.55 1.84
C ASN A 17 0.62 -4.46 2.96
N PHE A 18 -0.16 -3.87 3.85
CA PHE A 18 -0.79 -4.55 4.98
C PHE A 18 -1.70 -5.70 4.52
N GLY A 19 -2.32 -5.58 3.35
CA GLY A 19 -3.19 -6.59 2.76
C GLY A 19 -2.46 -7.86 2.35
N LEU A 20 -1.13 -7.81 2.23
CA LEU A 20 -0.29 -8.96 1.92
C LEU A 20 0.44 -9.51 3.17
N ASN A 21 0.21 -8.95 4.36
CA ASN A 21 0.84 -9.44 5.58
C ASN A 21 0.09 -10.67 6.13
N GLY A 22 0.72 -11.85 6.03
CA GLY A 22 0.19 -13.14 6.48
C GLY A 22 0.77 -13.63 7.81
N ALA A 23 1.41 -12.74 8.59
CA ALA A 23 2.15 -13.08 9.81
C ALA A 23 1.27 -13.33 11.06
N CYS A 24 0.03 -13.79 10.88
CA CYS A 24 -0.88 -14.24 11.94
C CYS A 24 -1.04 -13.17 13.04
N ASP A 25 -0.66 -13.44 14.29
CA ASP A 25 -0.76 -12.49 15.42
C ASP A 25 0.07 -11.20 15.25
N LYS A 26 1.00 -11.17 14.29
CA LYS A 26 1.81 -10.00 13.94
C LYS A 26 1.27 -9.26 12.71
N ALA A 27 0.22 -9.76 12.09
CA ALA A 27 -0.49 -9.10 11.00
C ALA A 27 -1.53 -8.11 11.55
N TRP A 28 -2.30 -7.49 10.65
CA TRP A 28 -3.48 -6.73 11.04
C TRP A 28 -4.44 -7.63 11.82
N GLN A 29 -5.04 -7.13 12.89
CA GLN A 29 -6.04 -7.89 13.65
C GLN A 29 -7.15 -8.46 12.73
N GLY A 30 -7.29 -9.79 12.71
CA GLY A 30 -8.29 -10.48 11.89
C GLY A 30 -7.82 -10.86 10.47
N TRP A 31 -6.57 -10.56 10.08
CA TRP A 31 -6.01 -11.02 8.81
C TRP A 31 -5.61 -12.50 8.85
N PRO A 32 -5.56 -13.17 7.67
CA PRO A 32 -5.24 -14.59 7.60
C PRO A 32 -3.78 -14.89 7.94
N CYS A 33 -3.56 -16.11 8.43
CA CYS A 33 -2.25 -16.70 8.67
C CYS A 33 -1.87 -17.52 7.43
N ASP A 34 -0.82 -17.13 6.71
CA ASP A 34 -0.40 -17.84 5.49
C ASP A 34 1.12 -17.90 5.34
N ALA A 35 1.68 -19.10 5.55
CA ALA A 35 3.11 -19.32 5.48
C ALA A 35 3.69 -19.09 4.08
N LYS A 36 2.93 -19.38 3.03
CA LYS A 36 3.40 -19.21 1.65
C LYS A 36 3.50 -17.74 1.27
N LEU A 37 2.52 -16.94 1.68
CA LEU A 37 2.52 -15.49 1.50
C LEU A 37 3.73 -14.86 2.21
N GLU A 38 4.04 -15.29 3.44
CA GLU A 38 5.21 -14.81 4.18
C GLU A 38 6.54 -15.27 3.57
N GLU A 39 6.63 -16.49 3.06
CA GLU A 39 7.80 -16.96 2.30
C GLU A 39 8.06 -16.05 1.09
N LEU A 40 7.03 -15.80 0.28
CA LEU A 40 7.12 -14.93 -0.89
C LEU A 40 7.48 -13.48 -0.51
N ARG A 41 6.97 -12.95 0.61
CA ARG A 41 7.37 -11.60 1.11
C ARG A 41 8.84 -11.57 1.49
N ASN A 42 9.33 -12.60 2.14
CA ASN A 42 10.75 -12.72 2.49
C ASN A 42 11.64 -12.83 1.25
N GLU A 43 11.23 -13.60 0.24
CA GLU A 43 11.93 -13.69 -1.04
C GLU A 43 11.96 -12.33 -1.76
N PHE A 44 10.81 -11.63 -1.81
CA PHE A 44 10.74 -10.30 -2.43
C PHE A 44 11.66 -9.30 -1.75
N ALA A 45 11.71 -9.30 -0.41
CA ALA A 45 12.57 -8.41 0.37
C ALA A 45 14.07 -8.65 0.12
N ARG A 46 14.46 -9.91 -0.15
CA ARG A 46 15.86 -10.32 -0.33
C ARG A 46 16.31 -10.29 -1.79
N SER A 47 15.38 -10.31 -2.74
CA SER A 47 15.71 -10.31 -4.15
C SER A 47 16.33 -8.97 -4.57
N THR A 48 17.48 -9.04 -5.25
CA THR A 48 18.17 -7.89 -5.84
C THR A 48 17.95 -7.77 -7.35
N ASP A 49 17.34 -8.79 -7.97
CA ASP A 49 17.00 -8.79 -9.39
C ASP A 49 15.57 -8.28 -9.61
N GLU A 50 15.41 -7.30 -10.49
CA GLU A 50 14.12 -6.65 -10.77
C GLU A 50 13.14 -7.60 -11.46
N GLY A 51 13.61 -8.47 -12.37
CA GLY A 51 12.77 -9.46 -13.05
C GLY A 51 12.20 -10.49 -12.08
N ALA A 52 13.05 -11.01 -11.18
CA ALA A 52 12.67 -11.90 -10.10
C ALA A 52 11.72 -11.22 -9.12
N LYS A 53 12.00 -9.97 -8.71
CA LYS A 53 11.11 -9.18 -7.84
C LYS A 53 9.72 -9.04 -8.44
N LYS A 54 9.61 -8.70 -9.72
CA LYS A 54 8.31 -8.58 -10.41
C LYS A 54 7.56 -9.91 -10.38
N LYS A 55 8.22 -11.02 -10.71
CA LYS A 55 7.60 -12.36 -10.68
C LYS A 55 7.12 -12.75 -9.28
N ILE A 56 7.92 -12.47 -8.25
CA ILE A 56 7.54 -12.74 -6.85
C ILE A 56 6.36 -11.86 -6.44
N ALA A 57 6.34 -10.58 -6.84
CA ALA A 57 5.22 -9.68 -6.56
C ALA A 57 3.91 -10.14 -7.23
N GLU A 58 3.97 -10.64 -8.47
CA GLU A 58 2.83 -11.25 -9.15
C GLU A 58 2.31 -12.47 -8.36
N ASN A 59 3.20 -13.36 -7.92
CA ASN A 59 2.83 -14.51 -7.11
C ASN A 59 2.22 -14.11 -5.74
N LEU A 60 2.73 -13.04 -5.12
CA LEU A 60 2.18 -12.49 -3.89
C LEU A 60 0.75 -12.01 -4.07
N GLN A 61 0.49 -11.27 -5.14
CA GLN A 61 -0.85 -10.79 -5.45
C GLN A 61 -1.80 -11.97 -5.72
N VAL A 62 -1.39 -12.94 -6.55
CA VAL A 62 -2.18 -14.15 -6.82
C VAL A 62 -2.53 -14.87 -5.52
N ARG A 63 -1.54 -15.14 -4.65
CA ARG A 63 -1.79 -15.79 -3.37
C ARG A 63 -2.74 -14.99 -2.48
N GLY A 64 -2.57 -13.67 -2.43
CA GLY A 64 -3.45 -12.77 -1.68
C GLY A 64 -4.91 -12.87 -2.13
N PHE A 65 -5.16 -12.98 -3.43
CA PHE A 65 -6.50 -13.20 -3.97
C PHE A 65 -7.05 -14.61 -3.68
N GLU A 66 -6.22 -15.66 -3.80
CA GLU A 66 -6.63 -17.05 -3.53
C GLU A 66 -7.15 -17.24 -2.10
N ILE A 67 -6.48 -16.62 -1.13
CA ILE A 67 -6.85 -16.74 0.29
C ILE A 67 -7.77 -15.62 0.77
N GLY A 68 -8.15 -14.70 -0.13
CA GLY A 68 -9.08 -13.62 0.16
C GLY A 68 -8.57 -12.61 1.20
N THR A 69 -7.30 -12.20 1.14
CA THR A 69 -6.75 -11.25 2.14
C THR A 69 -7.39 -9.86 2.03
N HIS A 70 -7.64 -9.40 0.81
CA HIS A 70 -8.29 -8.13 0.51
C HIS A 70 -8.80 -8.13 -0.92
N ALA A 71 -9.71 -7.20 -1.23
CA ALA A 71 -10.17 -6.94 -2.59
C ALA A 71 -10.01 -5.43 -2.89
N PRO A 72 -9.34 -5.04 -3.98
CA PRO A 72 -9.31 -3.65 -4.39
C PRO A 72 -10.70 -3.25 -4.88
N VAL A 73 -11.30 -2.25 -4.23
CA VAL A 73 -12.64 -1.74 -4.58
C VAL A 73 -12.60 -0.59 -5.58
N GLY A 74 -11.43 0.03 -5.77
CA GLY A 74 -11.20 1.12 -6.71
C GLY A 74 -10.04 2.02 -6.29
N GLU A 75 -9.73 2.97 -7.14
CA GLU A 75 -8.76 4.05 -6.91
C GLU A 75 -9.48 5.39 -7.09
N TYR A 76 -9.10 6.40 -6.30
CA TYR A 76 -9.63 7.75 -6.43
C TYR A 76 -8.52 8.78 -6.31
N VAL A 77 -8.72 9.91 -6.97
CA VAL A 77 -7.91 11.11 -6.76
C VAL A 77 -8.60 11.95 -5.69
N ALA A 78 -7.91 12.28 -4.60
CA ALA A 78 -8.43 13.14 -3.54
C ALA A 78 -8.41 14.61 -4.00
N PRO A 79 -9.57 15.26 -4.23
CA PRO A 79 -9.58 16.67 -4.60
C PRO A 79 -9.27 17.55 -3.39
N ALA A 80 -8.47 18.60 -3.60
CA ALA A 80 -8.21 19.62 -2.58
C ALA A 80 -9.09 20.85 -2.78
N ALA A 81 -9.76 21.30 -1.72
CA ALA A 81 -10.49 22.56 -1.69
C ALA A 81 -9.76 23.55 -0.77
N VAL A 82 -9.30 24.67 -1.33
CA VAL A 82 -8.57 25.71 -0.57
C VAL A 82 -9.16 27.09 -0.77
N ARG A 83 -9.00 27.95 0.23
CA ARG A 83 -9.40 29.36 0.17
C ARG A 83 -8.65 30.07 -0.97
N LYS A 84 -9.33 31.00 -1.64
CA LYS A 84 -8.70 31.92 -2.61
C LYS A 84 -7.51 32.65 -1.95
N GLY A 85 -6.36 32.66 -2.62
CA GLY A 85 -5.11 33.26 -2.12
C GLY A 85 -4.16 32.27 -1.42
N ILE A 86 -4.55 31.00 -1.25
CA ILE A 86 -3.61 29.95 -0.86
C ILE A 86 -2.83 29.47 -2.10
N LYS A 87 -1.51 29.39 -1.97
CA LYS A 87 -0.55 28.95 -3.00
C LYS A 87 0.39 27.89 -2.43
N GLY A 88 1.07 27.17 -3.32
CA GLY A 88 2.12 26.22 -2.94
C GLY A 88 1.61 24.83 -2.51
N LEU A 89 0.41 24.44 -2.94
CA LEU A 89 -0.04 23.05 -2.80
C LEU A 89 0.88 22.12 -3.58
N VAL A 90 1.30 21.04 -2.93
CA VAL A 90 2.15 20.01 -3.52
C VAL A 90 1.26 18.85 -3.95
N ILE A 91 1.35 18.47 -5.22
CA ILE A 91 0.66 17.29 -5.75
C ILE A 91 1.53 16.07 -5.47
N GLY A 92 0.96 15.07 -4.79
CA GLY A 92 1.62 13.80 -4.58
C GLY A 92 0.77 12.84 -3.77
N PRO A 93 1.36 11.73 -3.28
CA PRO A 93 0.61 10.61 -2.73
C PRO A 93 0.07 10.81 -1.31
N GLY A 94 0.19 12.01 -0.74
CA GLY A 94 -0.27 12.32 0.61
C GLY A 94 -0.40 13.82 0.82
N ASP A 95 -0.76 14.20 2.04
CA ASP A 95 -0.94 15.59 2.42
C ASP A 95 0.40 16.21 2.81
N PHE A 96 0.91 17.08 1.92
CA PHE A 96 2.15 17.80 2.15
C PHE A 96 1.87 19.28 2.43
N TYR A 97 2.38 19.77 3.56
CA TYR A 97 2.14 21.15 4.01
C TYR A 97 3.32 22.10 3.78
N TRP A 98 4.46 21.60 3.31
CA TRP A 98 5.60 22.46 3.01
C TRP A 98 5.32 23.33 1.78
N GLY A 99 5.80 24.57 1.80
CA GLY A 99 5.60 25.52 0.70
C GLY A 99 4.20 26.12 0.61
N ILE A 100 3.23 25.65 1.40
CA ILE A 100 1.91 26.26 1.47
C ILE A 100 2.03 27.65 2.10
N ARG A 101 1.52 28.65 1.40
CA ARG A 101 1.52 30.04 1.85
C ARG A 101 0.24 30.75 1.46
N LYS A 102 -0.05 31.81 2.22
CA LYS A 102 -1.08 32.78 1.90
C LYS A 102 -0.41 33.99 1.24
N ASP A 103 -0.99 34.46 0.14
CA ASP A 103 -0.66 35.77 -0.44
C ASP A 103 -1.11 36.93 0.48
#